data_AF-A0A1G7B2Y5-F1
#
_entry.id   AF-A0A1G7B2Y5-F1
#
_cell.length_a   1.000
_cell.length_b   1.000
_cell.length_c   1.000
_cell.angle_alpha   90.00
_cell.angle_beta   90.00
_cell.angle_gamma   90.00
#
_symmetry.space_group_name_H-M   'P 1'
#
loop_
_entity.id
_entity.type
_entity.pdbx_description
1 polymer ?
#
loop_
_entity_poly.entity_id
_entity_poly.type
_entity_poly.pdbx_seq_one_letter_code
_entity_poly.pdbx_strand_id
1 'polypeptide(L)'
;MALTQHQKDVFGLAVEALECNGCKAMDHAAATRVQSSSLPGQRPIIEWAVDYLACLPAIDCLRKLVIRAHLAPEGQWTCLEIRQCGGAMRGFYSRLSARQLLAEGDRYLERP
;
A
#
# COMPACT_ATOMS: atom_id res chain seq x y z
N MET A 1 1.39 -6.96 -18.01
CA MET A 1 1.56 -7.64 -16.71
C MET A 1 0.24 -7.52 -15.99
N ALA A 2 -0.42 -8.64 -15.71
CA ALA A 2 -1.59 -8.64 -14.84
C ALA A 2 -1.14 -8.60 -13.38
N LEU A 3 -1.83 -7.83 -12.55
CA LEU A 3 -1.65 -7.88 -11.10
C LEU A 3 -2.11 -9.24 -10.58
N THR A 4 -1.31 -9.85 -9.71
CA THR A 4 -1.73 -11.06 -8.98
C THR A 4 -2.75 -10.68 -7.91
N GLN A 5 -3.61 -11.63 -7.51
CA GLN A 5 -4.55 -11.40 -6.40
C GLN A 5 -3.80 -11.01 -5.11
N HIS A 6 -2.72 -11.74 -4.82
CA HIS A 6 -1.79 -11.44 -3.73
C HIS A 6 -1.35 -9.98 -3.65
N GLN A 7 -0.90 -9.43 -4.79
CA GLN A 7 -0.48 -8.03 -4.89
C GLN A 7 -1.61 -7.04 -4.59
N LYS A 8 -2.84 -7.40 -4.94
CA LYS A 8 -4.03 -6.60 -4.62
C LYS A 8 -4.38 -6.71 -3.14
N ASP A 9 -4.26 -7.89 -2.56
CA ASP A 9 -4.56 -8.12 -1.14
C ASP A 9 -3.60 -7.34 -0.24
N VAL A 10 -2.28 -7.39 -0.51
CA VAL A 10 -1.29 -6.60 0.25
C VAL A 10 -1.53 -5.09 0.09
N PHE A 11 -1.89 -4.66 -1.12
CA PHE A 11 -2.24 -3.26 -1.36
C PHE A 11 -3.50 -2.85 -0.59
N GLY A 12 -4.54 -3.69 -0.62
CA GLY A 12 -5.79 -3.49 0.12
C GLY A 12 -5.53 -3.39 1.62
N LEU A 13 -4.69 -4.28 2.17
CA LEU A 13 -4.28 -4.24 3.57
C LEU A 13 -3.60 -2.92 3.94
N ALA A 14 -2.70 -2.40 3.10
CA ALA A 14 -2.04 -1.12 3.36
C ALA A 14 -3.04 0.05 3.37
N VAL A 15 -4.04 0.03 2.48
CA VAL A 15 -5.11 1.03 2.43
C VAL A 15 -6.01 0.91 3.67
N GLU A 16 -6.50 -0.28 3.96
CA GLU A 16 -7.36 -0.56 5.10
C GLU A 16 -6.67 -0.22 6.43
N ALA A 17 -5.39 -0.57 6.58
CA ALA A 17 -4.61 -0.23 7.77
C ALA A 17 -4.56 1.28 8.02
N LEU A 18 -4.59 2.12 6.99
CA LEU A 18 -4.66 3.58 7.15
C LEU A 18 -6.09 4.10 7.29
N GLU A 19 -7.09 3.48 6.66
CA GLU A 19 -8.49 3.89 6.76
C GLU A 19 -9.09 3.52 8.13
N CYS A 20 -8.92 2.27 8.58
CA CYS A 20 -9.39 1.78 9.87
C CYS A 20 -8.71 2.50 11.05
N ASN A 21 -7.42 2.83 10.91
CA ASN A 21 -6.73 3.63 11.90
C ASN A 21 -6.95 5.13 11.69
N GLY A 22 -7.32 5.60 10.50
CA GLY A 22 -7.72 6.98 10.23
C GLY A 22 -8.99 7.38 10.99
N CYS A 23 -9.94 6.46 11.13
CA CYS A 23 -11.10 6.63 12.01
C CYS A 23 -10.75 6.66 13.51
N LYS A 24 -9.60 6.12 13.93
CA LYS A 24 -9.10 6.21 15.31
C LYS A 24 -8.05 7.31 15.52
N ALA A 25 -7.45 7.83 14.45
CA ALA A 25 -6.38 8.82 14.48
C ALA A 25 -6.90 10.25 14.73
N MET A 26 -8.18 10.54 14.45
CA MET A 26 -8.80 11.81 14.87
C MET A 26 -8.95 11.91 16.39
N ASP A 27 -9.05 10.79 17.12
CA ASP A 27 -9.10 10.79 18.59
C ASP A 27 -7.75 10.49 19.26
N HIS A 28 -6.84 9.74 18.61
CA HIS A 28 -5.55 9.35 19.22
C HIS A 28 -4.34 10.23 18.86
N ALA A 29 -4.41 11.12 17.87
CA ALA A 29 -3.30 12.06 17.64
C ALA A 29 -3.08 13.04 18.82
N ALA A 30 -4.10 13.24 19.67
CA ALA A 30 -3.99 14.02 20.90
C ALA A 30 -3.55 13.18 22.12
N ALA A 31 -3.67 11.86 22.06
CA ALA A 31 -3.42 10.99 23.18
C ALA A 31 -2.58 9.79 22.76
N THR A 32 -1.40 9.74 23.34
CA THR A 32 -0.53 8.57 23.51
C THR A 32 0.59 8.44 22.47
N ARG A 33 1.81 8.78 22.93
CA ARG A 33 3.00 7.95 22.71
C ARG A 33 2.66 6.52 23.13
N VAL A 34 1.85 5.79 22.34
CA VAL A 34 1.51 4.41 22.64
C VAL A 34 2.81 3.65 22.64
N GLN A 35 3.15 3.14 23.82
CA GLN A 35 4.26 2.23 24.03
C GLN A 35 4.17 1.12 22.99
N SER A 36 5.06 1.17 22.01
CA SER A 36 5.20 0.13 21.00
C SER A 36 5.73 -1.11 21.71
N SER A 37 4.83 -2.01 22.10
CA SER A 37 5.14 -3.38 22.51
C SER A 37 5.40 -4.26 21.29
N SER A 38 6.14 -3.73 20.32
CA SER A 38 6.58 -4.51 19.17
C SER A 38 7.71 -5.43 19.64
N LEU A 39 7.54 -6.73 19.40
CA LEU A 39 8.63 -7.70 19.48
C LEU A 39 9.87 -7.14 18.74
N PRO A 40 11.09 -7.36 19.25
CA PRO A 40 12.29 -6.89 18.56
C PRO A 40 12.30 -7.40 17.10
N GLY A 41 12.26 -6.47 16.15
CA GLY A 41 12.21 -6.77 14.71
C GLY A 41 10.83 -6.67 14.04
N GLN A 42 9.76 -6.24 14.73
CA GLN A 42 8.45 -6.01 14.12
C GLN A 42 8.09 -4.53 14.08
N ARG A 43 7.97 -3.99 12.86
CA ARG A 43 7.42 -2.65 12.63
C ARG A 43 5.89 -2.67 12.86
N PRO A 44 5.29 -1.62 13.45
CA PRO A 44 3.83 -1.48 13.50
C PRO A 44 3.21 -1.45 12.10
N ILE A 45 2.06 -2.11 11.90
CA ILE A 45 1.38 -2.20 10.59
C ILE A 45 1.07 -0.81 9.99
N ILE A 46 0.79 0.19 10.84
CA ILE A 46 0.54 1.58 10.41
C ILE A 46 1.80 2.19 9.78
N GLU A 47 2.96 2.05 10.43
CA GLU A 47 4.23 2.57 9.90
C GLU A 47 4.61 1.87 8.60
N TRP A 48 4.40 0.56 8.52
CA TRP A 48 4.58 -0.20 7.28
C TRP A 48 3.65 0.32 6.17
N ALA A 49 2.37 0.51 6.46
CA ALA A 49 1.38 0.97 5.48
C ALA A 49 1.70 2.38 4.95
N VAL A 50 2.17 3.29 5.82
CA VAL A 50 2.66 4.62 5.42
C VAL A 50 3.82 4.48 4.44
N ASP A 51 4.84 3.68 4.76
CA ASP A 51 6.01 3.49 3.90
C ASP A 51 5.68 2.78 2.59
N TYR A 52 4.72 1.84 2.63
CA TYR A 52 4.21 1.11 1.48
C TYR A 52 3.54 2.06 0.50
N LEU A 53 2.58 2.87 0.95
CA LEU A 53 1.88 3.83 0.09
C LEU A 53 2.77 5.03 -0.30
N ALA A 54 3.79 5.37 0.49
CA ALA A 54 4.80 6.35 0.10
C ALA A 54 5.60 5.92 -1.15
N CYS A 55 5.61 4.63 -1.49
CA CYS A 55 6.21 4.13 -2.73
C CYS A 55 5.35 4.42 -3.97
N LEU A 56 4.13 4.93 -3.83
CA LEU A 56 3.29 5.32 -4.97
C LEU A 56 3.95 6.43 -5.82
N PRO A 57 3.53 6.60 -7.09
CA PRO A 57 3.96 7.74 -7.88
C PRO A 57 3.64 9.09 -7.20
N ALA A 58 4.60 10.03 -7.29
CA ALA A 58 4.38 11.40 -6.82
C ALA A 58 3.37 12.15 -7.72
N ILE A 59 3.35 11.82 -9.02
CA ILE A 59 2.43 12.38 -10.00
C ILE A 59 1.03 11.81 -9.75
N ASP A 60 0.06 12.69 -9.50
CA ASP A 60 -1.31 12.32 -9.10
C ASP A 60 -2.03 11.42 -10.12
N CYS A 61 -1.93 11.73 -11.41
CA CYS A 61 -2.58 10.92 -12.45
C CYS A 61 -2.03 9.47 -12.48
N LEU A 62 -0.71 9.31 -12.33
CA LEU A 62 -0.07 7.99 -12.28
C LEU A 62 -0.42 7.26 -10.98
N ARG A 63 -0.50 7.98 -9.86
CA ARG A 63 -0.93 7.42 -8.57
C ARG A 63 -2.34 6.85 -8.67
N LYS A 64 -3.28 7.61 -9.25
CA LYS A 64 -4.66 7.18 -9.47
C LYS A 64 -4.74 5.93 -10.35
N LEU A 65 -3.93 5.84 -11.41
CA LEU A 65 -3.87 4.65 -12.25
C LEU A 65 -3.39 3.41 -11.46
N VAL A 66 -2.37 3.56 -10.63
CA VAL A 66 -1.88 2.47 -9.76
C VAL A 66 -2.96 2.06 -8.77
N ILE A 67 -3.59 3.00 -8.07
CA ILE A 67 -4.68 2.71 -7.12
C ILE A 67 -5.84 1.98 -7.82
N ARG A 68 -6.30 2.51 -8.97
CA ARG A 68 -7.38 1.93 -9.76
C ARG A 68 -7.04 0.50 -10.20
N ALA A 69 -5.81 0.24 -10.63
CA ALA A 69 -5.40 -1.11 -11.03
C ALA A 69 -5.51 -2.13 -9.88
N HIS A 70 -5.28 -1.70 -8.63
CA HIS A 70 -5.34 -2.58 -7.45
C HIS A 70 -6.77 -2.75 -6.90
N LEU A 71 -7.51 -1.65 -6.70
CA LEU A 71 -8.78 -1.65 -5.97
C LEU A 71 -10.03 -1.74 -6.84
N ALA A 72 -9.97 -1.22 -8.07
CA ALA A 72 -11.14 -1.13 -8.94
C ALA A 72 -10.71 -1.18 -10.41
N PRO A 73 -10.24 -2.35 -10.90
CA PRO A 73 -9.78 -2.48 -12.28
C PRO A 73 -10.92 -2.36 -13.31
N GLU A 74 -12.17 -2.37 -12.85
CA GLU A 74 -13.36 -2.30 -13.67
C GLU A 74 -13.44 -0.97 -14.46
N GLY A 75 -13.93 -1.06 -15.70
CA GLY A 75 -14.02 0.05 -16.64
C GLY A 75 -13.06 -0.09 -17.82
N GLN A 76 -13.37 0.62 -18.90
CA GLN A 76 -12.53 0.63 -20.08
C GLN A 76 -11.25 1.43 -19.80
N TRP A 77 -10.12 0.90 -20.27
CA TRP A 77 -8.82 1.56 -20.22
C TRP A 77 -8.41 1.94 -21.64
N THR A 78 -7.94 3.16 -21.82
CA THR A 78 -7.31 3.56 -23.07
C THR A 78 -5.93 2.92 -23.22
N CYS A 79 -5.44 2.79 -24.46
CA CYS A 79 -4.08 2.28 -24.71
C CYS A 79 -3.01 3.13 -23.99
N LEU A 80 -3.25 4.44 -23.85
CA LEU A 80 -2.36 5.35 -23.14
C LEU A 80 -2.32 5.04 -21.64
N GLU A 81 -3.48 4.89 -21.00
CA GLU A 81 -3.57 4.55 -19.57
C GLU A 81 -2.92 3.20 -19.27
N ILE A 82 -3.12 2.19 -20.13
CA ILE A 82 -2.47 0.87 -19.98
C ILE A 82 -0.94 1.03 -19.99
N ARG A 83 -0.40 1.79 -20.94
CA ARG A 83 1.05 2.02 -21.05
C ARG A 83 1.60 2.80 -19.86
N GLN A 84 0.92 3.86 -19.45
CA GLN A 84 1.31 4.68 -18.29
C GLN A 84 1.24 3.90 -16.99
N CYS A 85 0.16 3.14 -16.78
CA CYS A 85 -0.01 2.26 -15.64
C CYS A 85 1.10 1.21 -15.58
N GLY A 86 1.41 0.53 -16.69
CA GLY A 86 2.51 -0.44 -16.74
C GLY A 86 3.87 0.16 -16.32
N GLY A 87 4.15 1.41 -16.72
CA GLY A 87 5.34 2.14 -16.27
C GLY A 87 5.30 2.46 -14.78
N ALA A 88 4.20 3.04 -14.31
CA ALA A 88 4.00 3.42 -12.90
C ALA A 88 4.07 2.22 -11.96
N MET A 89 3.47 1.08 -12.36
CA MET A 89 3.48 -0.18 -11.63
C MET A 89 4.88 -0.75 -11.47
N ARG A 90 5.70 -0.74 -12.53
CA ARG A 90 7.11 -1.16 -12.43
C ARG A 90 7.89 -0.30 -11.44
N GLY A 91 7.72 1.02 -11.49
CA GLY A 91 8.37 1.94 -10.55
C GLY A 91 7.90 1.73 -9.10
N PHE A 92 6.61 1.45 -8.91
CA PHE A 92 6.04 1.13 -7.61
C PHE A 92 6.68 -0.15 -7.02
N TYR A 93 6.62 -1.28 -7.73
CA TYR A 93 7.16 -2.55 -7.22
C TYR A 93 8.68 -2.56 -7.10
N SER A 94 9.40 -1.83 -7.95
CA SER A 94 10.85 -1.67 -7.79
C SER A 94 11.19 -1.00 -6.45
N ARG A 95 10.42 0.01 -6.03
CA ARG A 95 10.61 0.70 -4.75
C ARG A 95 10.20 -0.17 -3.55
N LEU A 96 9.08 -0.89 -3.68
CA LEU A 96 8.66 -1.85 -2.65
C LEU A 96 9.69 -2.95 -2.44
N SER A 97 10.23 -3.52 -3.51
CA SER A 97 11.24 -4.57 -3.46
C SER A 97 12.54 -4.08 -2.83
N ALA A 98 13.04 -2.90 -3.21
CA ALA A 98 14.25 -2.31 -2.63
C ALA A 98 14.13 -2.07 -1.11
N ARG A 99 12.91 -1.88 -0.61
CA ARG A 99 12.60 -1.66 0.81
C ARG A 99 12.03 -2.89 1.52
N GLN A 100 11.93 -4.03 0.83
CA GLN A 100 11.31 -5.27 1.33
C GLN A 100 9.85 -5.14 1.82
N LEU A 101 9.16 -4.07 1.45
CA LEU A 101 7.83 -3.73 1.97
C LEU A 101 6.73 -4.69 1.49
N LEU A 102 6.87 -5.28 0.29
CA LEU A 102 5.91 -6.28 -0.18
C LEU A 102 6.00 -7.55 0.67
N ALA A 103 7.20 -8.05 0.93
CA ALA A 103 7.43 -9.23 1.77
C ALA A 103 7.05 -8.98 3.25
N GLU A 104 7.19 -7.75 3.74
CA GLU A 104 6.64 -7.36 5.04
C GLU A 104 5.11 -7.42 5.06
N GLY A 105 4.45 -6.98 3.98
CA GLY A 105 3.01 -7.10 3.79
C GLY A 105 2.50 -8.54 3.87
N ASP A 106 3.23 -9.46 3.24
CA ASP A 106 2.91 -10.89 3.25
C ASP A 106 2.85 -11.45 4.69
N ARG A 107 3.77 -11.02 5.56
CA ARG A 107 3.80 -11.43 6.96
C ARG A 107 2.59 -10.94 7.76
N TYR A 108 1.95 -9.86 7.34
CA TYR A 108 0.72 -9.38 7.99
C TYR A 108 -0.51 -10.13 7.46
N LEU A 109 -0.53 -10.53 6.17
CA LEU A 109 -1.62 -11.33 5.61
C LEU A 109 -1.64 -12.78 6.14
N GLU A 110 -0.48 -13.35 6.44
CA GLU A 110 -0.36 -14.71 7.00
C GLU A 110 -0.76 -14.81 8.47
N ARG A 111 -1.06 -13.69 9.14
CA ARG A 111 -1.50 -13.68 10.54
C ARG A 111 -3.03 -13.78 10.61
N PRO A 112 -3.58 -14.80 11.29
CA PRO A 112 -5.02 -14.96 11.48
C PRO A 112 -5.61 -13.90 12.42
#